data_AF-S9VL27-F1
#
_entry.id   AF-S9VL27-F1
#
_cell.length_a   1.000
_cell.length_b   1.000
_cell.length_c   1.000
_cell.angle_alpha   90.00
_cell.angle_beta   90.00
_cell.angle_gamma   90.00
#
_symmetry.space_group_name_H-M   'P 1'
#
loop_
_entity.id
_entity.type
_entity.pdbx_description
1 polymer ?
#
loop_
_entity_poly.entity_id
_entity_poly.type
_entity_poly.pdbx_seq_one_letter_code
_entity_poly.pdbx_strand_id
1 'polypeptide(L)'
;MQYIDEQNPGNFTALDPLRVLVFDLEAEGAKDAATTLVHSSALTWVPLPGQEAWVEDDDKVFLVHPDILLTKLGPGQKLKLRAIAVKGIGAVHTKWSPVSSCYYEMKTSIRFTEPVRGEAAHQLQQLCPETFSVDEKDEAVVIDASKYTKVLDCLRPDAYPAFADKIAIEKDKTCVRFYLESTGQLPCAQIFRTALQLFAERCRSLSKMVMQTEVHPTEEPTK
;
A
#
# COMPACT_ATOMS: atom_id res chain seq x y z
N MET A 1 -23.00 2.20 10.68
CA MET A 1 -21.92 1.47 11.40
C MET A 1 -21.30 2.45 12.38
N GLN A 2 -21.39 2.19 13.68
CA GLN A 2 -20.71 3.00 14.70
C GLN A 2 -19.30 2.43 14.89
N TYR A 3 -18.30 3.20 14.50
CA TYR A 3 -16.90 2.89 14.75
C TYR A 3 -16.56 3.20 16.22
N ILE A 4 -15.58 2.50 16.78
CA ILE A 4 -15.00 2.87 18.08
C ILE A 4 -14.06 4.05 17.83
N ASP A 5 -14.35 5.20 18.42
CA ASP A 5 -13.56 6.43 18.34
C ASP A 5 -13.16 6.90 19.76
N GLU A 6 -12.43 8.02 19.84
CA GLU A 6 -11.97 8.60 21.12
C GLU A 6 -13.12 8.95 22.08
N GLN A 7 -14.35 9.09 21.57
CA GLN A 7 -15.53 9.45 22.36
C GLN A 7 -16.24 8.22 22.95
N ASN A 8 -15.90 6.99 22.50
CA ASN A 8 -16.48 5.75 23.02
C ASN A 8 -15.41 4.65 23.17
N PRO A 9 -14.59 4.69 24.25
CA PRO A 9 -13.40 3.84 24.39
C PRO A 9 -13.67 2.33 24.57
N GLY A 10 -14.94 1.90 24.65
CA GLY A 10 -15.33 0.51 24.89
C GLY A 10 -15.08 0.07 26.33
N ASN A 11 -16.07 -0.60 26.95
CA ASN A 11 -15.92 -1.15 28.29
C ASN A 11 -15.33 -2.58 28.19
N PHE A 12 -14.22 -2.86 28.87
CA PHE A 12 -13.55 -4.18 28.90
C PHE A 12 -14.45 -5.31 29.42
N THR A 13 -15.57 -4.99 30.08
CA THR A 13 -16.52 -5.97 30.62
C THR A 13 -17.67 -6.32 29.67
N ALA A 14 -17.88 -5.54 28.60
CA ALA A 14 -19.00 -5.71 27.67
C ALA A 14 -18.52 -5.59 26.22
N LEU A 15 -17.70 -6.56 25.82
CA LEU A 15 -17.17 -6.64 24.46
C LEU A 15 -18.19 -7.26 23.52
N ASP A 16 -18.45 -6.61 22.37
CA ASP A 16 -19.29 -7.15 21.30
C ASP A 16 -18.46 -8.16 20.48
N PRO A 17 -18.78 -9.48 20.54
CA PRO A 17 -18.03 -10.51 19.83
C PRO A 17 -18.09 -10.35 18.29
N LEU A 18 -19.00 -9.55 17.75
CA LEU A 18 -19.07 -9.26 16.32
C LEU A 18 -18.12 -8.12 15.89
N ARG A 19 -17.52 -7.39 16.85
CA ARG A 19 -16.73 -6.18 16.56
C ARG A 19 -15.28 -6.26 17.01
N VAL A 20 -14.96 -7.19 17.91
CA VAL A 20 -13.63 -7.26 18.53
C VAL A 20 -13.06 -8.67 18.56
N LEU A 21 -11.74 -8.76 18.55
CA LEU A 21 -10.99 -9.97 18.87
C LEU A 21 -10.14 -9.68 20.11
N VAL A 22 -10.00 -10.66 21.01
CA VAL A 22 -9.22 -10.52 22.24
C VAL A 22 -7.99 -11.40 22.16
N PHE A 23 -6.84 -10.84 22.52
CA PHE A 23 -5.58 -11.57 22.63
C PHE A 23 -4.99 -11.38 24.01
N ASP A 24 -4.56 -12.46 24.63
CA ASP A 24 -3.82 -12.41 25.90
C ASP A 24 -2.34 -12.70 25.62
N LEU A 25 -1.45 -12.05 26.37
CA LEU A 25 -0.04 -12.37 26.38
C LEU A 25 0.42 -12.47 27.83
N GLU A 26 1.00 -13.62 28.16
CA GLU A 26 1.67 -13.88 29.42
C GLU A 26 3.07 -14.42 29.15
N ALA A 27 4.09 -13.75 29.66
CA ALA A 27 5.49 -14.15 29.51
C ALA A 27 6.27 -13.89 30.80
N GLU A 28 7.22 -14.78 31.10
CA GLU A 28 8.15 -14.64 32.22
C GLU A 28 9.59 -14.83 31.71
N GLY A 29 10.48 -13.94 32.13
CA GLY A 29 11.91 -14.03 31.85
C GLY A 29 12.52 -15.23 32.55
N ALA A 30 13.15 -16.11 31.78
CA ALA A 30 13.80 -17.31 32.27
C ALA A 30 14.90 -16.95 33.29
N LYS A 31 14.93 -17.65 34.42
CA LYS A 31 15.84 -17.33 35.54
C LYS A 31 17.31 -17.62 35.23
N ASP A 32 17.55 -18.52 34.28
CA ASP A 32 18.83 -19.02 33.83
C ASP A 32 19.36 -18.30 32.58
N ALA A 33 18.59 -17.40 31.97
CA ALA A 33 18.99 -16.65 30.79
C ALA A 33 19.16 -15.15 31.11
N ALA A 34 20.20 -14.52 30.58
CA ALA A 34 20.42 -13.08 30.76
C ALA A 34 19.27 -12.23 30.17
N THR A 35 18.60 -12.73 29.13
CA THR A 35 17.46 -12.07 28.51
C THR A 35 16.56 -13.09 27.82
N THR A 36 15.26 -12.95 27.99
CA THR A 36 14.23 -13.70 27.26
C THR A 36 13.56 -12.78 26.23
N LEU A 37 13.55 -13.21 24.97
CA LEU A 37 12.90 -12.49 23.89
C LEU A 37 11.41 -12.85 23.85
N VAL A 38 10.55 -11.84 23.85
CA VAL A 38 9.10 -12.03 23.71
C VAL A 38 8.70 -11.57 22.32
N HIS A 39 8.33 -12.52 21.47
CA HIS A 39 7.87 -12.27 20.11
C HIS A 39 6.34 -12.15 20.05
N SER A 40 5.81 -11.67 18.92
CA SER A 40 4.38 -11.54 18.66
C SER A 40 3.65 -12.87 18.78
N SER A 41 4.28 -14.00 18.44
CA SER A 41 3.76 -15.37 18.66
C SER A 41 3.33 -15.67 20.10
N ALA A 42 3.77 -14.90 21.09
CA ALA A 42 3.29 -15.03 22.48
C ALA A 42 1.86 -14.49 22.69
N LEU A 43 1.28 -13.77 21.73
CA LEU A 43 -0.13 -13.36 21.75
C LEU A 43 -1.01 -14.56 21.39
N THR A 44 -1.87 -14.97 22.31
CA THR A 44 -2.84 -16.04 22.10
C THR A 44 -4.23 -15.47 21.95
N TRP A 45 -4.94 -15.86 20.89
CA TRP A 45 -6.32 -15.46 20.70
C TRP A 45 -7.23 -16.12 21.74
N VAL A 46 -8.13 -15.33 22.32
CA VAL A 46 -9.14 -15.77 23.29
C VAL A 46 -10.51 -15.58 22.65
N PRO A 47 -11.18 -16.65 22.19
CA PRO A 47 -12.49 -16.54 21.55
C PRO A 47 -13.54 -16.02 22.52
N LEU A 48 -14.32 -15.05 22.06
CA LEU A 48 -15.52 -14.57 22.76
C LEU A 48 -16.74 -15.43 22.41
N PRO A 49 -17.84 -15.38 23.20
CA PRO A 49 -19.07 -16.12 22.89
C PRO A 49 -19.56 -15.87 21.46
N GLY A 50 -19.74 -16.94 20.68
CA GLY A 50 -20.13 -16.90 19.26
C GLY A 50 -18.96 -16.96 18.27
N GLN A 51 -17.71 -16.88 18.74
CA GLN A 51 -16.50 -17.01 17.91
C GLN A 51 -15.91 -18.43 17.92
N GLU A 52 -16.47 -19.36 18.70
CA GLU A 52 -15.95 -20.72 18.87
C GLU A 52 -15.88 -21.48 17.55
N ALA A 53 -16.80 -21.17 16.61
CA ALA A 53 -16.82 -21.74 15.27
C ALA A 53 -15.59 -21.36 14.41
N TRP A 54 -14.75 -20.42 14.86
CA TRP A 54 -13.52 -20.03 14.17
C TRP A 54 -12.28 -20.71 14.76
N VAL A 55 -12.43 -21.45 15.87
CA VAL A 55 -11.32 -22.14 16.53
C VAL A 55 -10.81 -23.32 15.70
N GLU A 56 -11.68 -23.96 14.92
CA GLU A 56 -11.31 -25.09 14.06
C GLU A 56 -10.66 -24.65 12.73
N ASP A 57 -10.62 -23.35 12.46
CA ASP A 57 -10.13 -22.78 11.21
C ASP A 57 -8.95 -21.85 11.51
N ASP A 58 -7.75 -22.42 11.50
CA ASP A 58 -6.49 -21.72 11.75
C ASP A 58 -6.27 -20.53 10.80
N ASP A 59 -6.96 -20.49 9.65
CA ASP A 59 -6.88 -19.40 8.68
C ASP A 59 -7.82 -18.22 9.01
N LYS A 60 -8.63 -18.29 10.08
CA LYS A 60 -9.55 -17.18 10.45
C LYS A 60 -8.95 -16.15 11.37
N VAL A 61 -8.28 -16.56 12.44
CA VAL A 61 -7.69 -15.64 13.42
C VAL A 61 -6.27 -16.06 13.73
N PHE A 62 -5.32 -15.33 13.14
CA PHE A 62 -3.90 -15.63 13.26
C PHE A 62 -3.07 -14.35 13.31
N LEU A 63 -1.82 -14.50 13.75
CA LEU A 63 -0.82 -13.44 13.69
C LEU A 63 -0.10 -13.51 12.35
N VAL A 64 -0.15 -12.44 11.58
CA VAL A 64 0.45 -12.40 10.24
C VAL A 64 1.96 -12.63 10.27
N HIS A 65 2.65 -12.03 11.26
CA HIS A 65 4.10 -12.15 11.45
C HIS A 65 4.37 -12.57 12.90
N PRO A 66 4.61 -13.87 13.18
CA PRO A 66 4.75 -14.40 14.54
C PRO A 66 6.12 -14.13 15.19
N ASP A 67 7.07 -13.59 14.43
CA ASP A 67 8.47 -13.39 14.81
C ASP A 67 8.81 -11.93 15.16
N ILE A 68 7.84 -11.01 15.12
CA ILE A 68 8.04 -9.61 15.53
C ILE A 68 8.45 -9.58 17.01
N LEU A 69 9.67 -9.12 17.30
CA LEU A 69 10.11 -8.91 18.67
C LEU A 69 9.30 -7.78 19.33
N LEU A 70 8.52 -8.10 20.36
CA LEU A 70 7.73 -7.13 21.11
C LEU A 70 8.53 -6.50 22.25
N THR A 71 9.22 -7.33 23.04
CA THR A 71 10.02 -6.87 24.18
C THR A 71 11.09 -7.89 24.59
N LYS A 72 11.94 -7.48 25.52
CA LYS A 72 12.98 -8.30 26.15
C LYS A 72 12.77 -8.27 27.67
N LEU A 73 12.72 -9.45 28.29
CA LEU A 73 12.56 -9.61 29.73
C LEU A 73 13.88 -10.06 30.37
N GLY A 74 14.26 -9.45 31.48
CA GLY A 74 15.32 -9.95 32.36
C GLY A 74 14.86 -11.11 33.24
N PRO A 75 15.78 -11.80 33.94
CA PRO A 75 15.46 -12.92 34.81
C PRO A 75 14.36 -12.60 35.83
N GLY A 76 13.27 -13.38 35.81
CA GLY A 76 12.14 -13.23 36.74
C GLY A 76 11.21 -12.05 36.48
N GLN A 77 11.46 -11.22 35.45
CA GLN A 77 10.49 -10.20 35.02
C GLN A 77 9.28 -10.86 34.37
N LYS A 78 8.09 -10.31 34.60
CA LYS A 78 6.83 -10.84 34.07
C LYS A 78 6.09 -9.78 33.26
N LEU A 79 5.49 -10.20 32.16
CA LEU A 79 4.59 -9.40 31.33
C LEU A 79 3.25 -10.12 31.28
N LYS A 80 2.18 -9.40 31.64
CA LYS A 80 0.81 -9.86 31.47
C LYS A 80 -0.01 -8.72 30.89
N LEU A 81 -0.57 -8.92 29.70
CA LEU A 81 -1.43 -7.94 29.05
C LEU A 81 -2.58 -8.61 28.31
N ARG A 82 -3.63 -7.82 28.09
CA ARG A 82 -4.76 -8.15 27.23
C ARG A 82 -4.87 -7.08 26.15
N ALA A 83 -4.87 -7.50 24.90
CA ALA A 83 -5.05 -6.66 23.73
C ALA A 83 -6.44 -6.89 23.12
N ILE A 84 -7.11 -5.81 22.74
CA ILE A 84 -8.40 -5.84 22.04
C ILE A 84 -8.18 -5.30 20.64
N ALA A 85 -8.32 -6.16 19.64
CA ALA A 85 -8.27 -5.77 18.25
C ALA A 85 -9.66 -5.31 17.80
N VAL A 86 -9.71 -4.10 17.24
CA VAL A 86 -10.94 -3.49 16.72
C VAL A 86 -10.75 -3.08 15.27
N LYS A 87 -11.83 -3.11 14.49
CA LYS A 87 -11.82 -2.64 13.10
C LYS A 87 -11.71 -1.12 13.05
N GLY A 88 -10.74 -0.61 12.31
CA GLY A 88 -10.57 0.82 12.04
C GLY A 88 -10.17 1.09 10.59
N ILE A 89 -9.80 2.34 10.30
CA ILE A 89 -9.37 2.79 8.97
C ILE A 89 -8.04 3.54 9.05
N GLY A 90 -7.22 3.41 8.01
CA GLY A 90 -5.89 4.05 7.94
C GLY A 90 -5.92 5.58 8.09
N ALA A 91 -7.03 6.23 7.76
CA ALA A 91 -7.21 7.67 7.96
C ALA A 91 -7.26 8.09 9.43
N VAL A 92 -7.67 7.18 10.34
CA VAL A 92 -7.67 7.43 11.79
C VAL A 92 -6.28 7.13 12.37
N HIS A 93 -5.66 6.02 11.97
CA HIS A 93 -4.32 5.68 12.40
C HIS A 93 -3.64 4.72 11.42
N THR A 94 -2.34 4.93 11.16
CA THR A 94 -1.54 4.15 10.20
C THR A 94 -1.52 2.65 10.48
N LYS A 95 -1.64 2.22 11.75
CA LYS A 95 -1.79 0.80 12.14
C LYS A 95 -2.94 0.06 11.44
N TRP A 96 -3.95 0.77 10.94
CA TRP A 96 -5.08 0.20 10.18
C TRP A 96 -4.90 0.34 8.65
N SER A 97 -3.74 0.81 8.18
CA SER A 97 -3.42 0.73 6.76
C SER A 97 -3.23 -0.75 6.38
N PRO A 98 -3.94 -1.26 5.38
CA PRO A 98 -3.78 -2.65 4.95
C PRO A 98 -2.58 -2.86 4.03
N VAL A 99 -1.83 -1.80 3.73
CA VAL A 99 -0.69 -1.79 2.80
C VAL A 99 0.52 -1.12 3.44
N SER A 100 1.70 -1.67 3.15
CA SER A 100 2.99 -1.04 3.46
C SER A 100 3.32 0.05 2.44
N SER A 101 3.05 -0.23 1.16
CA SER A 101 3.26 0.67 0.04
C SER A 101 2.11 0.55 -0.96
N CYS A 102 1.62 1.70 -1.44
CA CYS A 102 0.64 1.77 -2.51
C CYS A 102 0.91 3.03 -3.33
N TYR A 103 1.29 2.83 -4.58
CA TYR A 103 1.55 3.93 -5.51
C TYR A 103 1.19 3.52 -6.92
N TYR A 104 1.24 4.48 -7.84
CA TYR A 104 1.00 4.23 -9.24
C TYR A 104 1.98 5.00 -10.10
N GLU A 105 2.21 4.49 -11.30
CA GLU A 105 3.00 5.15 -12.32
C GLU A 105 2.24 5.13 -13.64
N MET A 106 2.25 6.25 -14.35
CA MET A 106 1.79 6.30 -15.73
C MET A 106 2.82 5.62 -16.62
N LYS A 107 2.33 4.86 -17.61
CA LYS A 107 3.20 4.17 -18.58
C LYS A 107 4.07 5.21 -19.29
N THR A 108 5.37 5.01 -19.24
CA THR A 108 6.32 5.82 -20.00
C THR A 108 6.16 5.51 -21.48
N SER A 109 6.07 6.55 -22.31
CA SER A 109 6.16 6.49 -23.76
C SER A 109 7.42 7.23 -24.18
N ILE A 110 8.26 6.58 -24.99
CA ILE A 110 9.46 7.18 -25.54
C ILE A 110 9.29 7.20 -27.04
N ARG A 111 9.51 8.35 -27.66
CA ARG A 111 9.55 8.49 -29.11
C ARG A 111 10.79 9.26 -29.53
N PHE A 112 11.25 8.98 -30.74
CA PHE A 112 12.24 9.80 -31.40
C PHE A 112 11.53 10.91 -32.20
N THR A 113 11.92 12.16 -32.00
CA THR A 113 11.45 13.30 -32.84
C THR A 113 12.15 13.28 -34.20
N GLU A 114 13.37 12.77 -34.25
CA GLU A 114 14.17 12.55 -35.46
C GLU A 114 14.91 11.21 -35.39
N PRO A 115 15.19 10.53 -36.52
CA PRO A 115 15.94 9.28 -36.52
C PRO A 115 17.34 9.44 -35.89
N VAL A 116 17.69 8.52 -34.99
CA VAL A 116 19.04 8.36 -34.44
C VAL A 116 19.68 7.17 -35.13
N ARG A 117 20.79 7.37 -35.84
CA ARG A 117 21.42 6.35 -36.69
C ARG A 117 22.92 6.19 -36.43
N GLY A 118 23.49 5.07 -36.84
CA GLY A 118 24.93 4.85 -36.82
C GLY A 118 25.52 4.77 -35.42
N GLU A 119 26.73 5.26 -35.26
CA GLU A 119 27.45 5.31 -33.97
C GLU A 119 26.59 5.90 -32.83
N ALA A 120 25.75 6.89 -33.11
CA ALA A 120 24.86 7.49 -32.13
C ALA A 120 23.78 6.49 -31.63
N ALA A 121 23.28 5.62 -32.50
CA ALA A 121 22.31 4.59 -32.15
C ALA A 121 22.95 3.48 -31.30
N HIS A 122 24.16 3.03 -31.67
CA HIS A 122 24.93 2.06 -30.88
C HIS A 122 25.34 2.63 -29.52
N GLN A 123 25.74 3.90 -29.46
CA GLN A 123 26.05 4.58 -28.20
C GLN A 123 24.82 4.67 -27.29
N LEU A 124 23.64 4.99 -27.84
CA LEU A 124 22.38 5.03 -27.09
C LEU A 124 21.97 3.64 -26.56
N GLN A 125 22.13 2.61 -27.39
CA GLN A 125 21.92 1.21 -26.97
C GLN A 125 22.89 0.82 -25.85
N GLN A 126 24.17 1.17 -25.95
CA GLN A 126 25.16 0.84 -24.92
C GLN A 126 24.85 1.52 -23.58
N LEU A 127 24.37 2.76 -23.63
CA LEU A 127 24.01 3.53 -22.44
C LEU A 127 22.74 2.99 -21.77
N CYS A 128 21.76 2.58 -22.57
CA CYS A 128 20.43 2.17 -22.11
C CYS A 128 19.98 0.85 -22.80
N PRO A 129 20.67 -0.28 -22.57
CA PRO A 129 20.51 -1.51 -23.36
C PRO A 129 19.17 -2.21 -23.15
N GLU A 130 18.52 -1.99 -22.00
CA GLU A 130 17.18 -2.54 -21.73
C GLU A 130 16.05 -1.69 -22.33
N THR A 131 16.34 -0.45 -22.76
CA THR A 131 15.33 0.47 -23.29
C THR A 131 15.42 0.61 -24.81
N PHE A 132 16.63 0.64 -25.36
CA PHE A 132 16.87 0.86 -26.79
C PHE A 132 17.64 -0.29 -27.42
N SER A 133 17.38 -0.54 -28.69
CA SER A 133 18.16 -1.44 -29.56
C SER A 133 18.43 -0.73 -30.88
N VAL A 134 19.34 -1.29 -31.69
CA VAL A 134 19.54 -0.89 -33.08
C VAL A 134 18.84 -1.90 -34.00
N ASP A 135 18.16 -1.41 -35.04
CA ASP A 135 17.47 -2.23 -36.03
C ASP A 135 18.35 -2.57 -37.26
N GLU A 136 17.81 -3.30 -38.24
CA GLU A 136 18.54 -3.69 -39.46
C GLU A 136 18.95 -2.51 -40.35
N LYS A 137 18.36 -1.32 -40.13
CA LYS A 137 18.67 -0.08 -40.86
C LYS A 137 19.67 0.79 -40.10
N ASP A 138 20.26 0.26 -39.03
CA ASP A 138 21.21 0.97 -38.18
C ASP A 138 20.55 2.17 -37.46
N GLU A 139 19.24 2.08 -37.17
CA GLU A 139 18.46 3.09 -36.44
C GLU A 139 18.13 2.63 -35.01
N ALA A 140 18.13 3.58 -34.07
CA ALA A 140 17.71 3.30 -32.70
C ALA A 140 16.19 3.10 -32.62
N VAL A 141 15.77 2.02 -31.95
CA VAL A 141 14.38 1.66 -31.69
C VAL A 141 14.15 1.45 -30.20
N VAL A 142 12.96 1.80 -29.72
CA VAL A 142 12.56 1.58 -28.33
C VAL A 142 12.03 0.15 -28.17
N ILE A 143 12.68 -0.65 -27.34
CA ILE A 143 12.27 -2.04 -27.05
C ILE A 143 11.37 -2.13 -25.82
N ASP A 144 11.69 -1.39 -24.74
CA ASP A 144 10.88 -1.35 -23.52
C ASP A 144 11.02 0.01 -22.82
N ALA A 145 10.04 0.89 -23.05
CA ALA A 145 9.99 2.20 -22.39
C ALA A 145 9.80 2.13 -20.86
N SER A 146 9.37 0.99 -20.31
CA SER A 146 9.22 0.82 -18.86
C SER A 146 10.53 0.55 -18.14
N LYS A 147 11.55 0.08 -18.89
CA LYS A 147 12.93 -0.12 -18.42
C LYS A 147 13.78 1.14 -18.51
N TYR A 148 13.19 2.25 -18.93
CA TYR A 148 13.82 3.55 -18.85
C TYR A 148 13.99 3.94 -17.39
N THR A 149 15.09 3.49 -16.80
CA THR A 149 15.30 3.47 -15.36
C THR A 149 15.83 4.82 -14.91
N LYS A 150 15.06 5.91 -15.01
CA LYS A 150 15.31 7.27 -14.46
C LYS A 150 16.72 7.90 -14.62
N VAL A 151 17.65 7.25 -15.30
CA VAL A 151 18.97 7.75 -15.65
C VAL A 151 18.75 8.58 -16.91
N LEU A 152 18.45 9.86 -16.67
CA LEU A 152 18.30 10.89 -17.70
C LEU A 152 19.62 11.18 -18.44
N ASP A 153 20.65 10.36 -18.28
CA ASP A 153 21.96 10.60 -18.86
C ASP A 153 21.90 10.65 -20.38
N CYS A 154 21.07 9.82 -21.03
CA CYS A 154 20.91 9.89 -22.48
C CYS A 154 20.18 11.14 -22.98
N LEU A 155 19.57 11.91 -22.07
CA LEU A 155 18.90 13.19 -22.37
C LEU A 155 19.79 14.40 -22.10
N ARG A 156 21.07 14.19 -21.78
CA ARG A 156 22.04 15.26 -21.52
C ARG A 156 22.61 15.82 -22.82
N PRO A 157 22.20 17.02 -23.27
CA PRO A 157 22.66 17.54 -24.56
C PRO A 157 24.15 17.92 -24.55
N ASP A 158 24.73 18.19 -23.38
CA ASP A 158 26.16 18.45 -23.19
C ASP A 158 27.02 17.20 -23.41
N ALA A 159 26.53 16.03 -22.99
CA ALA A 159 27.24 14.76 -23.11
C ALA A 159 26.94 14.03 -24.42
N TYR A 160 25.69 14.13 -24.91
CA TYR A 160 25.19 13.36 -26.05
C TYR A 160 24.42 14.24 -27.06
N PRO A 161 25.04 15.27 -27.64
CA PRO A 161 24.38 16.19 -28.58
C PRO A 161 23.86 15.49 -29.86
N ALA A 162 24.36 14.30 -30.19
CA ALA A 162 23.95 13.57 -31.38
C ALA A 162 22.51 13.02 -31.33
N PHE A 163 21.98 12.79 -30.12
CA PHE A 163 20.68 12.16 -29.92
C PHE A 163 19.84 12.67 -28.75
N ALA A 164 20.41 13.40 -27.78
CA ALA A 164 19.67 13.82 -26.58
C ALA A 164 18.39 14.62 -26.90
N ASP A 165 18.51 15.64 -27.77
CA ASP A 165 17.37 16.47 -28.19
C ASP A 165 16.38 15.75 -29.12
N LYS A 166 16.76 14.55 -29.59
CA LYS A 166 15.92 13.71 -30.47
C LYS A 166 15.03 12.76 -29.70
N ILE A 167 15.17 12.64 -28.38
CA ILE A 167 14.42 11.71 -27.55
C ILE A 167 13.35 12.49 -26.78
N ALA A 168 12.09 12.25 -27.08
CA ALA A 168 10.96 12.79 -26.33
C ALA A 168 10.36 11.71 -25.41
N ILE A 169 10.29 12.02 -24.12
CA ILE A 169 9.71 11.15 -23.09
C ILE A 169 8.40 11.75 -22.61
N GLU A 170 7.34 10.95 -22.71
CA GLU A 170 6.00 11.32 -22.27
C GLU A 170 5.40 10.27 -21.35
N LYS A 171 4.33 10.66 -20.67
CA LYS A 171 3.53 9.75 -19.87
C LYS A 171 2.19 9.55 -20.55
N ASP A 172 1.87 8.30 -20.86
CA ASP A 172 0.55 7.92 -21.34
C ASP A 172 -0.45 8.05 -20.19
N LYS A 173 -1.26 9.10 -20.24
CA LYS A 173 -2.27 9.40 -19.21
C LYS A 173 -3.45 8.42 -19.22
N THR A 174 -3.57 7.58 -20.25
CA THR A 174 -4.62 6.56 -20.38
C THR A 174 -4.22 5.22 -19.78
N CYS A 175 -2.93 5.01 -19.51
CA CYS A 175 -2.41 3.75 -18.99
C CYS A 175 -1.69 3.97 -17.64
N VAL A 176 -2.28 3.47 -16.56
CA VAL A 176 -1.74 3.55 -15.20
C VAL A 176 -1.42 2.16 -14.69
N ARG A 177 -0.22 1.99 -14.14
CA ARG A 177 0.22 0.77 -13.46
C ARG A 177 0.25 1.03 -11.95
N PHE A 178 -0.49 0.23 -11.20
CA PHE A 178 -0.51 0.29 -9.74
C PHE A 178 0.46 -0.71 -9.14
N TYR A 179 1.12 -0.32 -8.05
CA TYR A 179 2.02 -1.12 -7.25
C TYR A 179 1.48 -1.15 -5.82
N LEU A 180 1.21 -2.36 -5.32
CA LEU A 180 0.61 -2.57 -4.00
C LEU A 180 1.37 -3.65 -3.26
N GLU A 181 1.76 -3.34 -2.03
CA GLU A 181 2.36 -4.27 -1.09
C GLU A 181 1.46 -4.37 0.14
N SER A 182 0.92 -5.56 0.38
CA SER A 182 0.10 -5.85 1.55
C SER A 182 0.97 -6.04 2.78
N THR A 183 0.48 -5.61 3.94
CA THR A 183 1.07 -5.96 5.25
C THR A 183 0.80 -7.41 5.65
N GLY A 184 -0.05 -8.12 4.90
CA GLY A 184 -0.26 -9.58 4.98
C GLY A 184 -1.63 -10.00 5.50
N GLN A 185 -2.44 -9.11 6.07
CA GLN A 185 -3.79 -9.49 6.53
C GLN A 185 -4.79 -9.76 5.40
N LEU A 186 -4.55 -9.23 4.20
CA LEU A 186 -5.40 -9.44 3.02
C LEU A 186 -4.55 -9.50 1.74
N PRO A 187 -4.91 -10.32 0.73
CA PRO A 187 -4.26 -10.30 -0.58
C PRO A 187 -4.40 -8.94 -1.28
N CYS A 188 -3.38 -8.49 -2.01
CA CYS A 188 -3.39 -7.18 -2.71
C CYS A 188 -4.60 -7.03 -3.65
N ALA A 189 -4.98 -8.08 -4.37
CA ALA A 189 -6.13 -8.07 -5.27
C ALA A 189 -7.45 -7.78 -4.53
N GLN A 190 -7.61 -8.33 -3.32
CA GLN A 190 -8.77 -8.09 -2.49
C GLN A 190 -8.77 -6.66 -1.95
N ILE A 191 -7.63 -6.17 -1.47
CA ILE A 191 -7.47 -4.76 -1.03
C ILE A 191 -7.88 -3.80 -2.15
N PHE A 192 -7.35 -4.01 -3.36
CA PHE A 192 -7.64 -3.15 -4.51
C PHE A 192 -9.11 -3.20 -4.91
N ARG A 193 -9.70 -4.40 -4.96
CA ARG A 193 -11.14 -4.58 -5.23
C ARG A 193 -12.01 -3.85 -4.20
N THR A 194 -11.72 -4.00 -2.91
CA THR A 194 -12.47 -3.32 -1.84
C THR A 194 -12.32 -1.81 -1.94
N ALA A 195 -11.14 -1.29 -2.28
CA ALA A 195 -10.92 0.13 -2.51
C ALA A 195 -11.80 0.69 -3.66
N LEU A 196 -11.85 -0.03 -4.79
CA LEU A 196 -12.70 0.34 -5.93
C LEU A 196 -14.19 0.29 -5.59
N GLN A 197 -14.63 -0.71 -4.82
CA GLN A 197 -16.01 -0.81 -4.34
C GLN A 197 -16.38 0.39 -3.45
N LEU A 198 -15.52 0.72 -2.47
CA LEU A 198 -15.73 1.85 -1.57
C LEU A 198 -15.74 3.19 -2.34
N PHE A 199 -14.87 3.34 -3.33
CA PHE A 199 -14.86 4.50 -4.21
C PHE A 199 -16.18 4.65 -4.97
N ALA A 200 -16.67 3.58 -5.60
CA ALA A 200 -17.95 3.58 -6.30
C ALA A 200 -19.13 3.89 -5.38
N GLU A 201 -19.14 3.33 -4.17
CA GLU A 201 -20.16 3.61 -3.15
C GLU A 201 -20.17 5.09 -2.74
N ARG A 202 -18.99 5.69 -2.52
CA ARG A 202 -18.86 7.13 -2.21
C ARG A 202 -19.39 8.01 -3.33
N CYS A 203 -19.06 7.70 -4.58
CA CYS A 203 -19.58 8.43 -5.74
C CYS A 203 -21.11 8.34 -5.83
N ARG A 204 -21.70 7.15 -5.60
CA ARG A 204 -23.15 6.98 -5.56
C ARG A 204 -23.79 7.76 -4.42
N SER A 205 -23.17 7.74 -3.24
CA SER A 205 -23.64 8.50 -2.08
C SER A 205 -23.65 10.00 -2.35
N LEU A 206 -22.58 10.52 -2.95
CA LEU A 206 -22.48 11.92 -3.35
C LEU A 206 -23.56 12.27 -4.39
N SER A 207 -23.74 11.44 -5.42
CA SER A 207 -24.76 11.66 -6.44
C SER A 207 -26.17 11.76 -5.84
N LYS A 208 -26.52 10.88 -4.90
CA LYS A 208 -27.81 10.94 -4.19
C LYS A 208 -27.98 12.24 -3.41
N MET A 209 -26.94 12.67 -2.69
CA MET A 209 -26.96 13.88 -1.89
C MET A 209 -27.18 15.12 -2.76
N VAL A 210 -26.47 15.21 -3.90
CA VAL A 210 -26.63 16.31 -4.86
C VAL A 210 -28.05 16.37 -5.41
N MET A 211 -28.63 15.22 -5.78
CA MET A 211 -30.00 15.15 -6.33
C MET A 211 -31.09 15.51 -5.31
N GLN A 212 -30.81 15.35 -4.02
CA GLN A 212 -31.74 15.69 -2.93
C GLN A 212 -31.61 17.13 -2.44
N THR A 213 -30.60 17.86 -2.91
CA THR A 213 -30.36 19.24 -2.46
C THR A 213 -31.21 20.20 -3.27
N GLU A 214 -32.09 20.95 -2.60
CA GLU A 214 -32.80 22.07 -3.23
C GLU A 214 -31.85 23.26 -3.36
N VAL A 215 -31.89 23.92 -4.53
CA VAL A 215 -31.09 25.14 -4.76
C VAL A 215 -31.81 26.31 -4.13
N HIS A 216 -31.20 26.93 -3.12
CA HIS A 216 -31.64 28.22 -2.60
C HIS A 216 -30.78 29.32 -3.23
N PRO A 217 -31.23 29.97 -4.32
CA PRO A 217 -30.52 31.12 -4.84
C PRO A 217 -30.55 32.23 -3.80
N THR A 218 -29.38 32.61 -3.27
CA THR A 218 -29.24 33.86 -2.54
C THR A 218 -29.44 34.99 -3.53
N GLU A 219 -30.48 35.80 -3.33
CA GLU A 219 -30.67 37.04 -4.09
C GLU A 219 -29.41 37.89 -3.94
N GLU A 220 -28.74 38.20 -5.06
CA GLU A 220 -27.65 39.16 -5.07
C GLU A 220 -28.18 40.50 -4.53
N PRO A 221 -27.45 41.19 -3.63
CA PRO A 221 -27.87 42.48 -3.15
C PRO A 221 -27.94 43.44 -4.34
N THR A 222 -29.17 43.83 -4.69
CA THR A 222 -29.45 44.82 -5.73
C THR A 222 -28.81 46.14 -5.31
N LYS A 223 -27.95 46.70 -6.19
CA LYS A 223 -27.38 48.04 -6.06
C LYS A 223 -28.43 49.12 -6.32
#